data_AF-A0A5M5BYI1-F1
#
_entry.id   AF-A0A5M5BYI1-F1
#
_cell.length_a   1.000
_cell.length_b   1.000
_cell.length_c   1.000
_cell.angle_alpha   90.00
_cell.angle_beta   90.00
_cell.angle_gamma   90.00
#
_symmetry.space_group_name_H-M   'P 1'
#
loop_
_entity.id
_entity.type
_entity.pdbx_description
1 polymer ?
#
loop_
_entity_poly.entity_id
_entity_poly.type
_entity_poly.pdbx_seq_one_letter_code
_entity_poly.pdbx_strand_id
1 'polypeptide(L)'
;METVFNEIQHSVKNWWTSLLLGIVYIIVALWLMFSPVSTYVALSIIFSVSMLISGILEIIFALSNRKGVPSWGWYIVGGLIDLVLGIYLIAYPMVSMEVIPFIIAFWLMFRGFSSTGYSIDLKRYGT
;
A
#
# COMPACT_ATOMS: atom_id res chain seq x y z
N MET A 1 -33.32 5.24 22.62
CA MET A 1 -32.65 5.17 21.31
C MET A 1 -32.44 6.55 20.67
N GLU A 2 -33.15 7.61 21.09
CA GLU A 2 -32.95 8.96 20.54
C GLU A 2 -31.69 9.70 21.03
N THR A 3 -31.08 9.26 22.14
CA THR A 3 -29.92 9.94 22.74
C THR A 3 -28.62 9.69 21.98
N VAL A 4 -28.35 8.44 21.57
CA VAL A 4 -27.13 8.06 20.85
C VAL A 4 -27.09 8.64 19.42
N PHE A 5 -28.24 8.69 18.75
CA PHE A 5 -28.32 9.20 17.37
C PHE A 5 -28.09 10.73 17.32
N ASN A 6 -28.60 11.46 18.31
CA ASN A 6 -28.40 12.90 18.45
C ASN A 6 -26.95 13.29 18.81
N GLU A 7 -26.21 12.45 19.56
CA GLU A 7 -24.78 12.67 19.85
C GLU A 7 -23.88 12.51 18.62
N ILE A 8 -24.21 11.58 17.70
CA ILE A 8 -23.45 11.37 16.46
C ILE A 8 -23.68 12.52 15.46
N GLN A 9 -24.91 13.00 15.33
CA GLN A 9 -25.22 14.12 14.41
C GLN A 9 -24.50 15.43 14.79
N HIS A 10 -24.15 15.61 16.06
CA HIS A 10 -23.44 16.79 16.54
C HIS A 10 -21.91 16.69 16.53
N SER A 11 -21.34 15.50 16.24
CA SER A 11 -19.89 15.23 16.36
C SER A 11 -19.09 15.38 15.07
N VAL A 12 -19.71 15.35 13.88
CA VAL A 12 -18.97 15.42 12.60
C VAL A 12 -19.32 16.70 11.84
N LYS A 13 -18.65 17.79 12.22
CA LYS A 13 -18.66 19.04 11.46
C LYS A 13 -18.11 18.76 10.05
N ASN A 14 -18.85 19.16 9.01
CA ASN A 14 -18.52 18.94 7.59
C ASN A 14 -18.57 17.48 7.08
N TRP A 15 -19.50 16.64 7.57
CA TRP A 15 -19.70 15.26 7.07
C TRP A 15 -19.74 15.12 5.53
N TRP A 16 -20.22 16.15 4.83
CA TRP A 16 -20.29 16.21 3.37
C TRP A 16 -18.93 16.12 2.68
N THR A 17 -17.82 16.46 3.35
CA THR A 17 -16.46 16.32 2.78
C THR A 17 -16.09 14.86 2.60
N SER A 18 -16.51 13.99 3.53
CA SER A 18 -16.32 12.54 3.42
C SER A 18 -17.17 11.97 2.28
N LEU A 19 -18.40 12.47 2.09
CA LEU A 19 -19.25 12.08 0.98
C LEU A 19 -18.65 12.49 -0.37
N LEU A 20 -18.19 13.74 -0.50
CA LEU A 20 -17.55 14.26 -1.70
C LEU A 20 -16.31 13.43 -2.07
N LEU A 21 -15.47 13.11 -1.08
CA LEU A 21 -14.28 12.29 -1.26
C LEU A 21 -14.63 10.88 -1.77
N GLY A 22 -15.72 10.28 -1.26
CA GLY A 22 -16.26 9.01 -1.78
C GLY A 22 -16.71 9.11 -3.24
N ILE A 23 -17.43 10.17 -3.61
CA ILE A 23 -17.85 10.42 -5.01
C ILE A 23 -16.62 10.56 -5.92
N VAL A 24 -15.60 11.32 -5.48
CA VAL A 24 -14.34 11.47 -6.22
C VAL A 24 -13.68 10.11 -6.45
N TYR A 25 -13.62 9.25 -5.43
CA TYR A 25 -13.06 7.90 -5.58
C TYR A 25 -13.84 7.03 -6.57
N ILE A 26 -15.18 7.10 -6.57
CA ILE A 26 -16.01 6.36 -7.54
C ILE A 26 -15.73 6.84 -8.97
N ILE A 27 -15.65 8.15 -9.18
CA ILE A 27 -15.36 8.73 -10.51
C ILE A 27 -13.97 8.28 -10.99
N VAL A 28 -12.95 8.36 -10.12
CA VAL A 28 -11.60 7.89 -10.45
C VAL A 28 -11.61 6.39 -10.78
N ALA A 29 -12.27 5.56 -9.97
CA ALA A 29 -12.36 4.13 -10.22
C ALA A 29 -13.01 3.82 -11.58
N LEU A 30 -14.15 4.45 -11.89
CA LEU A 30 -14.80 4.29 -13.20
C LEU A 30 -13.88 4.73 -14.34
N TRP A 31 -13.16 5.84 -14.17
CA TRP A 31 -12.22 6.32 -15.19
C TRP A 31 -11.09 5.31 -15.45
N LEU A 32 -10.51 4.74 -14.40
CA LEU A 32 -9.47 3.72 -14.52
C LEU A 32 -9.97 2.45 -15.21
N MET A 33 -11.24 2.07 -15.00
CA MET A 33 -11.86 0.91 -15.66
C MET A 33 -11.99 1.07 -17.18
N PHE A 34 -12.14 2.30 -17.69
CA PHE A 34 -12.22 2.55 -19.14
C PHE A 34 -10.85 2.51 -19.84
N SER A 35 -9.74 2.65 -19.10
CA SER A 35 -8.37 2.56 -19.65
C SER A 35 -7.48 1.66 -18.78
N PRO A 36 -7.76 0.35 -18.76
CA PRO A 36 -7.06 -0.58 -17.87
C PRO A 36 -5.58 -0.67 -18.21
N VAL A 37 -5.22 -0.76 -19.49
CA VAL A 37 -3.82 -0.92 -19.93
C VAL A 37 -2.97 0.28 -19.51
N SER A 38 -3.44 1.50 -19.75
CA SER A 38 -2.72 2.72 -19.35
C SER A 38 -2.53 2.80 -17.83
N THR A 39 -3.57 2.44 -17.09
CA THR A 39 -3.54 2.38 -15.62
C THR A 39 -2.49 1.39 -15.11
N TYR A 40 -2.44 0.19 -15.68
CA TYR A 40 -1.44 -0.81 -15.30
C TYR A 40 -0.01 -0.37 -15.62
N VAL A 41 0.21 0.30 -16.76
CA VAL A 41 1.52 0.86 -17.10
C VAL A 41 1.91 1.96 -16.11
N ALA A 42 0.99 2.86 -15.76
CA ALA A 42 1.26 3.90 -14.77
C ALA A 42 1.59 3.31 -13.39
N LEU A 43 0.81 2.32 -12.93
CA LEU A 43 1.08 1.59 -11.68
C LEU A 43 2.44 0.90 -11.71
N SER A 44 2.77 0.25 -12.82
CA SER A 44 4.09 -0.37 -13.04
C SER A 44 5.21 0.64 -12.88
N ILE A 45 5.12 1.80 -13.55
CA ILE A 45 6.16 2.84 -13.48
C ILE A 45 6.29 3.37 -12.05
N ILE A 46 5.17 3.69 -11.40
CA ILE A 46 5.17 4.18 -10.01
C ILE A 46 5.83 3.16 -9.09
N PHE A 47 5.47 1.88 -9.23
CA PHE A 47 6.03 0.80 -8.44
C PHE A 47 7.55 0.68 -8.66
N SER A 48 8.00 0.61 -9.91
CA SER A 48 9.43 0.49 -10.23
C SER A 48 10.25 1.68 -9.73
N VAL A 49 9.74 2.91 -9.88
CA VAL A 49 10.39 4.12 -9.35
C VAL A 49 10.43 4.09 -7.83
N SER A 50 9.35 3.62 -7.17
CA SER A 50 9.34 3.49 -5.71
C SER A 50 10.40 2.50 -5.22
N MET A 51 10.61 1.37 -5.92
CA MET A 51 11.67 0.42 -5.59
C MET A 51 13.06 1.06 -5.74
N LEU A 52 13.29 1.86 -6.78
CA LEU A 52 14.57 2.58 -6.92
C LEU A 52 14.81 3.55 -5.78
N ILE A 53 13.80 4.35 -5.42
CA ILE A 53 13.91 5.32 -4.33
C ILE A 53 14.17 4.57 -3.01
N SER A 54 13.40 3.52 -2.72
CA SER A 54 13.61 2.68 -1.54
C SER A 54 15.01 2.10 -1.50
N GLY A 55 15.49 1.50 -2.60
CA GLY A 55 16.82 0.90 -2.64
C GLY A 55 17.96 1.90 -2.41
N ILE A 56 17.84 3.10 -2.98
CA ILE A 56 18.79 4.20 -2.73
C ILE A 56 18.75 4.60 -1.24
N LEU A 57 17.55 4.79 -0.68
CA LEU A 57 17.39 5.21 0.71
C LEU A 57 17.90 4.15 1.70
N GLU A 58 17.66 2.86 1.44
CA GLU A 58 18.17 1.76 2.27
C GLU A 58 19.70 1.71 2.25
N ILE A 59 20.33 1.90 1.08
CA ILE A 59 21.79 1.94 0.99
C ILE A 59 22.35 3.15 1.75
N ILE A 60 21.75 4.33 1.57
CA ILE A 60 22.15 5.55 2.31
C ILE A 60 22.00 5.33 3.82
N PHE A 61 20.90 4.74 4.26
CA PHE A 61 20.63 4.42 5.66
C PHE A 61 21.68 3.44 6.21
N ALA A 62 21.96 2.37 5.48
CA ALA A 62 22.93 1.36 5.89
C ALA A 62 24.35 1.94 6.03
N LEU A 63 24.75 2.81 5.10
CA LEU A 63 26.05 3.48 5.13
C LEU A 63 26.14 4.48 6.29
N SER A 64 25.07 5.23 6.54
CA SER A 64 25.00 6.23 7.62
C SER A 64 24.99 5.60 9.01
N ASN A 65 24.34 4.44 9.16
CA ASN A 65 24.13 3.78 10.45
C ASN A 65 25.01 2.54 10.66
N ARG A 66 26.06 2.38 9.85
CA ARG A 66 26.97 1.21 9.86
C ARG A 66 27.55 0.84 11.23
N LYS A 67 27.76 1.82 12.11
CA LYS A 67 28.33 1.62 13.46
C LYS A 67 27.28 1.44 14.56
N GLY A 68 26.03 1.80 14.31
CA GLY A 68 24.95 1.80 15.31
C GLY A 68 23.93 0.67 15.14
N VAL A 69 23.84 0.07 13.94
CA VAL A 69 22.86 -0.96 13.62
C VAL A 69 23.58 -2.29 13.33
N PRO A 70 23.39 -3.33 14.17
CA PRO A 70 24.03 -4.64 13.97
C PRO A 70 23.69 -5.28 12.62
N SER A 71 22.49 -5.01 12.10
CA SER A 71 21.96 -5.56 10.85
C SER A 71 22.20 -4.68 9.62
N TRP A 72 23.09 -3.67 9.68
CA TRP A 72 23.33 -2.73 8.57
C TRP A 72 23.60 -3.41 7.21
N GLY A 73 24.27 -4.57 7.20
CA GLY A 73 24.55 -5.33 5.98
C GLY A 73 23.29 -5.82 5.27
N TRP A 74 22.22 -6.14 6.01
CA TRP A 74 20.95 -6.56 5.41
C TRP A 74 20.25 -5.43 4.67
N TYR A 75 20.38 -4.19 5.15
CA TYR A 75 19.85 -3.02 4.45
C TYR A 75 20.62 -2.72 3.15
N ILE A 76 21.93 -3.04 3.09
CA ILE A 76 22.66 -2.94 1.82
C ILE A 76 22.18 -3.99 0.82
N VAL A 77 22.02 -5.24 1.29
CA VAL A 77 21.55 -6.34 0.42
C VAL A 77 20.12 -6.06 -0.06
N GLY A 78 19.22 -5.66 0.84
CA GLY A 78 17.85 -5.24 0.52
C GLY A 78 17.85 -4.10 -0.50
N GLY A 79 18.58 -3.03 -0.22
CA GLY A 79 18.62 -1.87 -1.11
C GLY A 79 19.25 -2.17 -2.48
N LEU A 80 20.22 -3.08 -2.55
CA LEU A 80 20.79 -3.53 -3.83
C LEU A 80 19.79 -4.37 -4.62
N ILE A 81 19.05 -5.28 -3.96
CA ILE A 81 17.98 -6.06 -4.59
C ILE A 81 16.92 -5.10 -5.15
N ASP A 82 16.48 -4.13 -4.35
CA ASP A 82 15.48 -3.13 -4.74
C ASP A 82 15.93 -2.29 -5.92
N LEU A 83 17.20 -1.88 -5.96
CA LEU A 83 17.77 -1.17 -7.10
C LEU A 83 17.78 -2.03 -8.38
N VAL A 84 18.28 -3.26 -8.29
CA VAL A 84 18.39 -4.16 -9.45
C VAL A 84 16.99 -4.49 -9.99
N LEU A 85 16.05 -4.83 -9.10
CA LEU A 85 14.67 -5.10 -9.47
C LEU A 85 13.99 -3.84 -10.02
N GLY A 86 14.16 -2.68 -9.38
CA GLY A 86 13.61 -1.42 -9.86
C GLY A 86 14.10 -1.08 -11.28
N ILE A 87 15.41 -1.21 -11.55
CA ILE A 87 15.98 -0.98 -12.89
C ILE A 87 15.39 -1.97 -13.89
N TYR A 88 15.31 -3.25 -13.52
CA TYR A 88 14.76 -4.29 -14.36
C TYR A 88 13.28 -4.05 -14.71
N LEU A 89 12.47 -3.65 -13.73
CA LEU A 89 11.04 -3.38 -13.91
C LEU A 89 10.77 -2.08 -14.68
N ILE A 90 11.69 -1.09 -14.65
CA ILE A 90 11.62 0.07 -15.56
C ILE A 90 11.93 -0.36 -17.00
N ALA A 91 12.94 -1.21 -17.19
CA ALA A 91 13.30 -1.71 -18.52
C ALA A 91 12.23 -2.62 -19.12
N TYR A 92 11.52 -3.39 -18.28
CA TYR A 92 10.45 -4.29 -18.69
C TYR A 92 9.15 -4.05 -17.91
N PRO A 93 8.39 -2.98 -18.22
CA PRO A 93 7.14 -2.65 -17.52
C PRO A 93 6.10 -3.76 -17.59
N MET A 94 6.10 -4.55 -18.67
CA MET A 94 5.20 -5.69 -18.85
C MET A 94 5.36 -6.75 -17.74
N VAL A 95 6.58 -6.97 -17.25
CA VAL A 95 6.82 -7.89 -16.13
C VAL A 95 6.21 -7.36 -14.84
N SER A 96 6.37 -6.07 -14.58
CA SER A 96 5.77 -5.41 -13.41
C SER A 96 4.24 -5.49 -13.41
N MET A 97 3.62 -5.34 -14.59
CA MET A 97 2.17 -5.47 -14.76
C MET A 97 1.63 -6.84 -14.35
N GLU A 98 2.41 -7.91 -14.55
CA GLU A 98 2.02 -9.26 -14.12
C GLU A 98 2.30 -9.50 -12.64
N VAL A 99 3.44 -9.01 -12.14
CA VAL A 99 3.88 -9.23 -10.76
C VAL A 99 3.01 -8.50 -9.74
N ILE A 100 2.60 -7.25 -10.03
CA ILE A 100 1.81 -6.41 -9.11
C ILE A 100 0.51 -7.12 -8.64
N PRO A 101 -0.34 -7.67 -9.51
CA PRO A 101 -1.52 -8.44 -9.11
C PRO A 101 -1.22 -9.59 -8.15
N PHE A 102 -0.14 -10.35 -8.36
CA PHE A 102 0.23 -11.45 -7.48
C PHE A 102 0.62 -10.95 -6.08
N ILE A 103 1.38 -9.86 -6.00
CA ILE A 103 1.74 -9.24 -4.72
C ILE A 103 0.47 -8.80 -3.97
N ILE A 104 -0.45 -8.13 -4.67
CA ILE A 104 -1.72 -7.67 -4.09
C ILE A 104 -2.57 -8.87 -3.64
N ALA A 105 -2.68 -9.91 -4.47
CA ALA A 105 -3.45 -11.10 -4.15
C ALA A 105 -2.91 -11.80 -2.90
N PHE A 106 -1.59 -11.99 -2.81
CA PHE A 106 -0.94 -12.57 -1.65
C PHE A 106 -1.20 -11.71 -0.40
N TRP A 107 -1.00 -10.39 -0.48
CA TRP A 107 -1.29 -9.48 0.62
C TRP A 107 -2.75 -9.54 1.10
N LEU A 108 -3.71 -9.60 0.17
CA LEU A 108 -5.13 -9.75 0.49
C LEU A 108 -5.42 -11.07 1.19
N MET A 109 -4.73 -12.16 0.84
CA MET A 109 -4.87 -13.43 1.56
C MET A 109 -4.46 -13.30 3.03
N PHE A 110 -3.29 -12.70 3.32
CA PHE A 110 -2.88 -12.46 4.71
C PHE A 110 -3.87 -11.58 5.46
N ARG A 111 -4.39 -10.53 4.80
CA ARG A 111 -5.39 -9.65 5.39
C ARG A 111 -6.69 -10.40 5.70
N GLY A 112 -7.11 -11.29 4.81
CA GLY A 112 -8.27 -12.17 5.01
C GLY A 112 -8.10 -13.06 6.25
N PHE A 113 -6.97 -13.77 6.34
CA PHE A 113 -6.66 -14.60 7.51
C PHE A 113 -6.60 -13.79 8.81
N SER A 114 -5.91 -12.65 8.79
CA SER A 114 -5.82 -11.75 9.94
C SER A 114 -7.18 -11.22 10.38
N SER A 115 -8.06 -10.83 9.45
CA SER A 115 -9.42 -10.34 9.75
C SER A 115 -10.30 -11.40 10.41
N THR A 116 -10.12 -12.67 10.02
CA THR A 116 -10.82 -13.79 10.64
C THR A 116 -10.34 -13.99 12.08
N GLY A 117 -9.03 -13.90 12.32
CA GLY A 117 -8.47 -13.90 13.67
C GLY A 117 -9.02 -12.77 14.54
N TYR A 118 -9.01 -11.53 14.03
CA TYR A 118 -9.57 -10.37 14.75
C TYR A 118 -11.05 -10.55 15.11
N SER A 119 -11.84 -11.15 14.22
CA SER A 119 -13.26 -11.43 14.50
C SER A 119 -13.42 -12.42 15.66
N ILE A 120 -12.53 -13.41 15.76
CA ILE A 120 -12.51 -14.38 16.86
C ILE A 120 -12.05 -13.71 18.16
N ASP A 121 -11.02 -12.87 18.11
CA ASP A 121 -10.52 -12.15 19.28
C ASP A 121 -11.56 -11.17 19.83
N LEU A 122 -12.25 -10.42 18.96
CA LEU A 122 -13.34 -9.53 19.37
C LEU A 122 -14.46 -10.29 20.09
N LYS A 123 -14.78 -11.53 19.68
CA LYS A 123 -15.72 -12.39 20.39
C LYS A 123 -15.26 -12.74 21.81
N ARG A 124 -13.94 -12.86 22.02
CA ARG A 124 -13.33 -13.21 23.31
C ARG A 124 -13.24 -12.02 24.28
N TYR A 125 -13.16 -10.80 23.77
CA TYR A 125 -13.18 -9.58 24.57
C TYR A 125 -14.60 -9.06 24.89
N GLY A 126 -15.61 -9.51 24.13
CA GLY A 126 -17.02 -9.16 24.34
C GLY A 126 -17.78 -10.05 25.34
N THR A 127 -17.08 -10.96 26.03
CA THR A 127 -17.58 -11.81 27.13
C THR A 127 -16.77 -11.56 28.38
#